data_AF-A0AA86TSB7-F1
#
_entry.id   AF-A0AA86TSB7-F1
#
_cell.length_a   1.000
_cell.length_b   1.000
_cell.length_c   1.000
_cell.angle_alpha   90.00
_cell.angle_beta   90.00
_cell.angle_gamma   90.00
#
_symmetry.space_group_name_H-M   'P 1'
#
loop_
_entity.id
_entity.type
_entity.pdbx_description
1 polymer ?
#
loop_
_entity_poly.entity_id
_entity_poly.type
_entity_poly.pdbx_seq_one_letter_code
_entity_poly.pdbx_strand_id
1 'polypeptide(L)'
;MNLLSNTTVLDQRIFNNASILNFSVQSINASLIDQKSNQELIQQQILIQNQIISETKNQYLQKIDQMKDYINSLVLKIDCTNQVGYSFVNGACVQQSCSDIGQKRINGLCQCVNLNAIISSGSCVCPKFAMVIDSICTCPANKILVGDSCV
;
A
#
# COMPACT_ATOMS: atom_id res chain seq x y z
N MET A 1 -57.16 64.28 54.53
CA MET A 1 -55.74 64.17 54.15
C MET A 1 -55.35 62.68 54.18
N ASN A 2 -54.48 62.19 53.29
CA ASN A 2 -53.89 60.83 53.18
C ASN A 2 -54.41 59.78 52.16
N LEU A 3 -55.31 60.09 51.23
CA LEU A 3 -55.66 59.12 50.16
C LEU A 3 -54.79 59.25 48.89
N LEU A 4 -54.21 60.43 48.63
CA LEU A 4 -53.40 60.71 47.42
C LEU A 4 -51.92 60.29 47.53
N SER A 5 -51.42 60.05 48.74
CA SER A 5 -50.03 59.63 48.97
C SER A 5 -49.84 58.11 48.88
N ASN A 6 -50.89 57.32 49.10
CA ASN A 6 -50.82 55.85 49.02
C ASN A 6 -50.88 55.34 47.57
N THR A 7 -51.61 56.02 46.68
CA THR A 7 -51.71 55.63 45.26
C THR A 7 -50.40 55.84 44.52
N THR A 8 -49.71 56.95 44.76
CA THR A 8 -48.41 57.25 44.13
C THR A 8 -47.30 56.29 44.57
N VAL A 9 -47.31 55.86 45.83
CA VAL A 9 -46.38 54.85 46.35
C VAL A 9 -46.66 53.47 45.77
N LEU A 10 -47.95 53.11 45.57
CA LEU A 10 -48.33 51.84 44.94
C LEU A 10 -47.91 51.80 43.46
N ASP A 11 -48.15 52.88 42.72
CA ASP A 11 -47.75 53.01 41.31
C ASP A 11 -46.23 52.96 41.13
N GLN A 12 -45.46 53.59 42.02
CA GLN A 12 -43.99 53.49 42.00
C GLN A 12 -43.50 52.07 42.28
N ARG A 13 -44.12 51.33 43.21
CA ARG A 13 -43.76 49.93 43.47
C ARG A 13 -44.09 49.03 42.28
N ILE A 14 -45.23 49.24 41.63
CA ILE A 14 -45.63 48.50 40.43
C ILE A 14 -44.63 48.76 39.29
N PHE A 15 -44.27 50.03 39.06
CA PHE A 15 -43.32 50.40 38.02
C PHE A 15 -41.91 49.85 38.27
N ASN A 16 -41.43 49.91 39.52
CA ASN A 16 -40.15 49.33 39.90
C ASN A 16 -40.15 47.80 39.71
N ASN A 17 -41.21 47.10 40.13
CA ASN A 17 -41.32 45.66 39.97
C ASN A 17 -41.38 45.25 38.49
N ALA A 18 -42.13 45.97 37.66
CA ALA A 18 -42.18 45.73 36.21
C ALA A 18 -40.81 45.93 35.54
N SER A 19 -40.07 46.96 35.98
CA SER A 19 -38.72 47.24 35.46
C SER A 19 -37.72 46.15 35.84
N ILE A 20 -37.76 45.66 37.08
CA ILE A 20 -36.94 44.55 37.57
C ILE A 20 -37.25 43.26 36.81
N LEU A 21 -38.54 42.97 36.59
CA LEU A 21 -38.96 41.80 35.81
C LEU A 21 -38.43 41.88 34.37
N ASN A 22 -38.54 43.05 33.72
CA ASN A 22 -38.05 43.22 32.35
C ASN A 22 -36.53 43.02 32.25
N PHE A 23 -35.75 43.61 33.16
CA PHE A 23 -34.30 43.39 33.21
C PHE A 23 -33.93 41.93 33.45
N SER A 24 -34.67 41.24 34.32
CA SER A 24 -34.46 39.82 34.62
C SER A 24 -34.76 38.93 33.41
N VAL A 25 -35.82 39.23 32.64
CA VAL A 25 -36.15 38.50 31.41
C VAL A 25 -35.08 38.73 30.34
N GLN A 26 -34.59 39.96 30.19
CA GLN A 26 -33.52 40.28 29.24
C GLN A 26 -32.22 39.55 29.57
N SER A 27 -31.83 39.48 30.85
CA SER A 27 -30.60 38.78 31.28
C SER A 27 -30.70 37.27 31.10
N ILE A 28 -31.86 36.66 31.39
CA ILE A 28 -32.12 35.23 31.16
C ILE A 28 -32.06 34.92 29.65
N ASN A 29 -32.68 35.74 28.81
CA ASN A 29 -32.66 35.54 27.36
C ASN A 29 -31.24 35.61 26.79
N ALA A 30 -30.42 36.57 27.25
CA ALA A 30 -29.02 36.66 26.84
C ALA A 30 -28.24 35.39 27.25
N SER A 31 -28.40 34.93 28.50
CA SER A 31 -27.74 33.70 28.99
C SER A 31 -28.15 32.45 28.22
N LEU A 32 -29.42 32.33 27.83
CA LEU A 32 -29.93 31.21 27.06
C LEU A 32 -29.37 31.19 25.62
N ILE A 33 -29.21 32.36 25.00
CA ILE A 33 -28.57 32.51 23.68
C ILE A 33 -27.09 32.08 23.75
N ASP A 34 -26.36 32.50 24.77
CA ASP A 34 -24.96 32.11 24.97
C ASP A 34 -24.81 30.60 25.18
N GLN A 35 -25.71 29.99 25.96
CA GLN A 35 -25.72 28.52 26.14
C GLN A 35 -25.98 27.77 24.84
N LYS A 36 -26.92 28.26 24.01
CA LYS A 36 -27.23 27.65 22.71
C LYS A 36 -26.05 27.76 21.75
N SER A 37 -25.41 28.92 21.70
CA SER A 37 -24.18 29.15 20.91
C SER A 37 -23.05 28.20 21.33
N ASN A 38 -22.85 28.03 22.64
CA ASN A 38 -21.86 27.09 23.17
C ASN A 38 -22.18 25.63 22.81
N GLN A 39 -23.46 25.22 22.83
CA GLN A 39 -23.86 23.88 22.40
C GLN A 39 -23.59 23.64 20.91
N GLU A 40 -23.87 24.61 20.04
CA GLU A 40 -23.57 24.52 18.61
C GLU A 40 -22.05 24.37 18.36
N LEU A 41 -21.22 25.10 19.12
CA LEU A 41 -19.76 24.99 19.05
C LEU A 41 -19.26 23.59 19.44
N ILE A 42 -19.83 23.00 20.50
CA ILE A 42 -19.51 21.64 20.95
C ILE A 42 -19.88 20.62 19.86
N GLN A 43 -21.05 20.75 19.23
CA GLN A 43 -21.46 19.86 18.15
C GLN A 43 -20.53 19.96 16.94
N GLN A 44 -20.11 21.17 16.57
CA GLN A 44 -19.11 21.37 15.51
C GLN A 44 -17.77 20.73 15.85
N GLN A 45 -17.29 20.86 17.10
CA GLN A 45 -16.07 20.20 17.54
C GLN A 45 -16.15 18.67 17.44
N ILE A 46 -17.28 18.07 17.84
CA ILE A 46 -17.49 16.62 17.73
C ILE A 46 -17.45 16.18 16.26
N LEU A 47 -18.12 16.92 15.37
CA LEU A 47 -18.11 16.63 13.93
C LEU A 47 -16.68 16.66 13.36
N ILE A 48 -15.92 17.70 13.69
CA ILE A 48 -14.52 17.86 13.26
C ILE A 48 -13.66 16.71 13.81
N GLN A 49 -13.80 16.37 15.09
CA GLN A 49 -13.06 15.27 15.69
C GLN A 49 -13.34 13.94 14.98
N ASN A 50 -14.61 13.63 14.71
CA ASN A 50 -15.01 12.42 14.01
C ASN A 50 -14.45 12.37 12.58
N GLN A 51 -14.42 13.52 11.89
CA GLN A 51 -13.83 13.63 10.56
C GLN A 51 -12.32 13.36 10.60
N ILE A 52 -11.59 14.01 11.51
CA ILE A 52 -10.14 13.81 11.69
C ILE A 52 -9.84 12.34 11.99
N ILE A 53 -10.60 11.72 12.89
CA ILE A 53 -10.43 10.30 13.25
C ILE A 53 -10.65 9.41 12.01
N SER A 54 -11.70 9.66 11.23
CA SER A 54 -12.03 8.90 10.02
C SER A 54 -10.93 9.02 8.96
N GLU A 55 -10.49 10.24 8.66
CA GLU A 55 -9.43 10.51 7.69
C GLU A 55 -8.11 9.86 8.12
N THR A 56 -7.75 10.00 9.40
CA THR A 56 -6.54 9.39 9.95
C THR A 56 -6.58 7.87 9.85
N LYS A 57 -7.71 7.25 10.21
CA LYS A 57 -7.91 5.80 10.08
C LYS A 57 -7.74 5.35 8.63
N ASN A 58 -8.34 6.06 7.68
CA ASN A 58 -8.25 5.71 6.26
C ASN A 58 -6.82 5.83 5.73
N GLN A 59 -6.08 6.85 6.14
CA GLN A 59 -4.66 6.99 5.78
C GLN A 59 -3.81 5.82 6.30
N TYR A 60 -4.04 5.38 7.56
CA TYR A 60 -3.32 4.22 8.11
C TYR A 60 -3.68 2.92 7.40
N LEU A 61 -4.96 2.71 7.09
CA LEU A 61 -5.39 1.52 6.33
C LEU A 61 -4.74 1.47 4.94
N GLN A 62 -4.70 2.60 4.22
CA GLN A 62 -4.02 2.69 2.92
C GLN A 62 -2.53 2.34 3.03
N LYS A 63 -1.83 2.84 4.06
CA LYS A 63 -0.41 2.50 4.29
C LYS A 63 -0.22 1.01 4.60
N ILE A 64 -1.12 0.41 5.36
CA ILE A 64 -1.09 -1.03 5.66
C ILE A 64 -1.25 -1.84 4.37
N ASP A 65 -2.19 -1.47 3.51
CA ASP A 65 -2.42 -2.19 2.26
C ASP A 65 -1.26 -2.02 1.27
N GLN A 66 -0.70 -0.82 1.14
CA GLN A 66 0.54 -0.60 0.37
C GLN A 66 1.69 -1.48 0.87
N MET A 67 1.82 -1.64 2.19
CA MET A 67 2.87 -2.46 2.78
C MET A 67 2.62 -3.96 2.55
N LYS A 68 1.36 -4.42 2.59
CA LYS A 68 1.00 -5.80 2.22
C LYS A 68 1.34 -6.09 0.77
N ASP A 69 1.00 -5.19 -0.15
CA ASP A 69 1.30 -5.35 -1.58
C ASP A 69 2.80 -5.43 -1.83
N TYR A 70 3.57 -4.58 -1.16
CA TYR A 70 5.03 -4.63 -1.21
C TYR A 70 5.59 -5.96 -0.70
N ILE A 71 5.13 -6.42 0.48
CA ILE A 71 5.54 -7.72 1.04
C ILE A 71 5.19 -8.86 0.09
N ASN A 72 3.99 -8.88 -0.47
CA ASN A 72 3.56 -9.91 -1.43
C ASN A 72 4.44 -9.92 -2.68
N SER A 73 4.85 -8.74 -3.18
CA SER A 73 5.79 -8.66 -4.30
C SER A 73 7.18 -9.24 -3.96
N LEU A 74 7.65 -9.04 -2.72
CA LEU A 74 8.92 -9.58 -2.25
C LEU A 74 8.85 -11.10 -2.06
N VAL A 75 7.77 -11.60 -1.47
CA VAL A 75 7.51 -13.04 -1.32
C VAL A 75 7.50 -13.71 -2.69
N LEU A 76 6.75 -13.17 -3.66
CA LEU A 76 6.72 -13.69 -5.02
C LEU A 76 8.13 -13.74 -5.64
N LYS A 77 8.92 -12.67 -5.50
CA LYS A 77 10.29 -12.63 -6.00
C LYS A 77 11.17 -13.74 -5.37
N ILE A 78 11.09 -13.91 -4.05
CA ILE A 78 11.84 -14.94 -3.32
C ILE A 78 11.43 -16.34 -3.80
N ASP A 79 10.12 -16.60 -3.89
CA ASP A 79 9.59 -17.88 -4.35
C ASP A 79 10.02 -18.21 -5.78
N CYS A 80 10.06 -17.22 -6.68
CA CYS A 80 10.58 -17.41 -8.04
C CYS A 80 12.07 -17.77 -8.02
N THR A 81 12.89 -17.12 -7.19
CA THR A 81 14.34 -17.37 -7.16
C THR A 81 14.73 -18.66 -6.45
N ASN A 82 13.87 -19.18 -5.56
CA ASN A 82 14.07 -20.49 -4.94
C ASN A 82 13.77 -21.65 -5.89
N GLN A 83 13.02 -21.39 -6.97
CA GLN A 83 12.72 -22.39 -7.99
C GLN A 83 13.86 -22.49 -9.00
N VAL A 84 14.36 -23.70 -9.20
CA VAL A 84 15.48 -23.94 -10.11
C VAL A 84 15.09 -23.61 -11.56
N GLY A 85 15.84 -22.70 -12.18
CA GLY A 85 15.62 -22.25 -13.55
C GLY A 85 14.44 -21.32 -13.73
N TYR A 86 14.03 -20.61 -12.67
CA TYR A 86 13.12 -19.47 -12.77
C TYR A 86 13.87 -18.19 -12.40
N SER A 87 13.40 -17.07 -12.94
CA SER A 87 13.91 -15.74 -12.60
C SER A 87 12.73 -14.79 -12.47
N PHE A 88 12.86 -13.78 -11.60
CA PHE A 88 11.82 -12.76 -11.45
C PHE A 88 12.09 -11.59 -12.40
N VAL A 89 11.24 -11.43 -13.41
CA VAL A 89 11.36 -10.39 -14.44
C VAL A 89 10.02 -9.67 -14.56
N ASN A 90 10.05 -8.34 -14.46
CA ASN A 90 8.87 -7.47 -14.64
C ASN A 90 7.62 -7.89 -13.85
N GLY A 91 7.78 -8.34 -12.61
CA GLY A 91 6.64 -8.70 -11.75
C GLY A 91 6.16 -10.15 -11.90
N ALA A 92 6.81 -10.97 -12.73
CA ALA A 92 6.43 -12.37 -12.95
C ALA A 92 7.62 -13.32 -12.81
N CYS A 93 7.34 -14.57 -12.40
CA CYS A 93 8.30 -15.64 -12.58
C CYS A 93 8.36 -15.99 -14.08
N VAL A 94 9.53 -15.83 -14.68
CA VAL A 94 9.82 -16.34 -16.02
C VAL A 94 10.66 -17.59 -15.90
N GLN A 95 10.30 -18.61 -16.67
CA GLN A 95 11.15 -19.77 -16.82
C GLN A 95 12.36 -19.37 -17.66
N GLN A 96 13.57 -19.59 -17.13
CA GLN A 96 14.80 -19.26 -17.83
C GLN A 96 14.95 -20.16 -19.07
N SER A 97 14.80 -19.62 -20.27
CA SER A 97 15.15 -20.37 -21.48
C SER A 97 16.63 -20.71 -21.43
N CYS A 98 17.00 -21.95 -21.75
CA CYS A 98 18.40 -22.28 -21.99
C CYS A 98 18.77 -21.66 -23.34
N SER A 99 19.47 -20.53 -23.28
CA SER A 99 19.72 -19.66 -24.44
C SER A 99 20.80 -20.20 -25.37
N ASP A 100 21.63 -21.15 -24.90
CA ASP A 100 22.76 -21.63 -25.66
C ASP A 100 22.44 -22.93 -26.40
N ILE A 101 22.93 -22.99 -27.65
CA ILE A 101 22.98 -24.21 -28.44
C ILE A 101 23.73 -25.29 -27.65
N GLY A 102 23.18 -26.50 -27.59
CA GLY A 102 23.79 -27.56 -26.78
C GLY A 102 23.35 -27.59 -25.34
N GLN A 103 22.45 -26.70 -24.88
CA GLN A 103 21.88 -26.78 -23.53
C GLN A 103 20.49 -27.43 -23.50
N LYS A 104 20.24 -28.21 -22.44
CA LYS A 104 18.93 -28.72 -22.08
C LYS A 104 18.72 -28.53 -20.60
N ARG A 105 17.47 -28.33 -20.22
CA ARG A 105 17.07 -28.28 -18.83
C ARG A 105 17.14 -29.67 -18.21
N ILE A 106 18.04 -29.86 -17.25
CA ILE A 106 18.17 -31.07 -16.45
C ILE A 106 18.06 -30.64 -14.98
N ASN A 107 17.06 -31.18 -14.27
CA ASN A 107 16.74 -30.80 -12.88
C ASN A 107 16.56 -29.29 -12.68
N GLY A 108 15.94 -28.61 -13.65
CA GLY A 108 15.67 -27.16 -13.59
C GLY A 108 16.85 -26.28 -14.00
N LEU A 109 18.08 -26.79 -14.07
CA LEU A 109 19.25 -26.03 -14.52
C LEU A 109 19.50 -26.25 -16.02
N CYS A 110 19.99 -25.21 -16.70
CA CYS A 110 20.52 -25.37 -18.04
C CYS A 110 21.88 -26.06 -17.94
N GLN A 111 21.96 -27.26 -18.52
CA GLN A 111 23.17 -28.07 -18.57
C GLN A 111 23.49 -28.36 -20.03
N CYS A 112 24.77 -28.46 -20.38
CA CYS A 112 25.14 -28.85 -21.73
C CYS A 112 24.75 -30.33 -21.96
N VAL A 113 23.88 -30.61 -22.93
CA VAL A 113 23.53 -31.96 -23.41
C VAL A 113 24.60 -32.46 -24.37
N ASN A 114 25.77 -32.75 -23.81
CA ASN A 114 26.69 -33.83 -24.17
C ASN A 114 27.96 -33.67 -23.36
N LEU A 115 28.62 -34.78 -23.04
CA LEU A 115 29.94 -34.85 -22.39
C LEU A 115 31.06 -34.09 -23.14
N ASN A 116 30.75 -33.58 -24.33
CA ASN A 116 31.69 -32.99 -25.27
C ASN A 116 31.55 -31.45 -25.36
N ALA A 117 30.51 -30.86 -24.80
CA ALA A 117 30.36 -29.41 -24.80
C ALA A 117 31.26 -28.79 -23.71
N ILE A 118 32.09 -27.82 -24.09
CA ILE A 118 32.97 -27.12 -23.16
C ILE A 118 32.23 -25.89 -22.62
N ILE A 119 32.27 -25.70 -21.30
CA ILE A 119 31.80 -24.46 -20.70
C ILE A 119 32.91 -23.42 -20.90
N SER A 120 32.70 -22.48 -21.81
CA SER A 120 33.57 -21.32 -22.01
C SER A 120 32.79 -20.06 -21.64
N SER A 121 33.29 -19.32 -20.64
CA SER A 121 32.64 -18.10 -20.14
C SER A 121 31.16 -18.24 -19.74
N GLY A 122 30.75 -19.44 -19.29
CA GLY A 122 29.38 -19.73 -18.88
C GLY A 122 28.45 -20.21 -20.02
N SER A 123 28.92 -20.27 -21.25
CA SER A 123 28.17 -20.79 -22.40
C SER A 123 28.64 -22.17 -22.84
N CYS A 124 27.70 -22.99 -23.35
CA CYS A 124 28.04 -24.28 -23.94
C CYS A 124 28.55 -24.07 -25.36
N VAL A 125 29.78 -24.52 -25.62
CA VAL A 125 30.39 -24.46 -26.95
C VAL A 125 30.63 -25.88 -27.45
N CYS A 126 30.24 -26.15 -28.70
CA CYS A 126 30.53 -27.43 -29.32
C CYS A 126 32.03 -27.61 -29.58
N PRO A 127 32.57 -28.84 -29.52
CA PRO A 127 33.93 -29.15 -29.94
C PRO A 127 34.24 -28.61 -31.34
N LYS A 128 35.53 -28.33 -31.60
CA LYS A 128 36.00 -28.04 -32.96
C LYS A 128 35.62 -29.17 -33.90
N PHE A 129 35.12 -28.81 -35.07
CA PHE A 129 34.64 -29.74 -36.11
C PHE A 129 33.42 -30.60 -35.74
N ALA A 130 32.74 -30.33 -34.62
CA ALA A 130 31.42 -30.88 -34.34
C ALA A 130 30.32 -30.15 -35.13
N MET A 131 29.21 -30.85 -35.36
CA MET A 131 27.99 -30.32 -35.97
C MET A 131 26.89 -30.21 -34.91
N VAL A 132 25.98 -29.25 -35.07
CA VAL A 132 24.79 -29.12 -34.20
C VAL A 132 23.62 -29.80 -34.90
N ILE A 133 23.07 -30.84 -34.28
CA ILE A 133 21.89 -31.58 -34.75
C ILE A 133 20.90 -31.60 -33.59
N ASP A 134 19.67 -31.12 -33.79
CA ASP A 134 18.62 -31.04 -32.75
C ASP A 134 19.10 -30.40 -31.43
N SER A 135 19.84 -29.29 -31.55
CA SER A 135 20.45 -28.59 -30.41
C SER A 135 21.45 -29.44 -29.59
N ILE A 136 22.02 -30.49 -30.19
CA ILE A 136 23.04 -31.36 -29.59
C ILE A 136 24.31 -31.30 -30.45
N CYS A 137 25.46 -31.12 -29.80
CA CYS A 137 26.77 -31.19 -30.47
C CYS A 137 27.12 -32.66 -30.77
N THR A 138 27.38 -32.96 -32.04
CA THR A 138 27.65 -34.32 -32.53
C THR A 138 28.88 -34.31 -33.43
N CYS A 139 29.84 -35.21 -33.21
CA CYS A 139 30.95 -35.38 -34.14
C CYS A 139 30.43 -35.98 -35.47
N PRO A 140 30.96 -35.56 -36.63
CA PRO A 140 30.62 -36.16 -37.92
C PRO A 140 30.80 -37.68 -37.91
N ALA A 141 30.05 -38.37 -38.77
CA ALA A 141 30.23 -39.80 -38.96
C ALA A 141 31.71 -40.13 -39.25
N ASN A 142 32.25 -41.13 -38.55
CA ASN A 142 33.66 -41.56 -38.58
C ASN A 142 34.68 -40.69 -37.82
N LYS A 143 34.23 -39.72 -37.02
CA LYS A 143 35.11 -38.96 -36.11
C LYS A 143 34.82 -39.29 -34.65
N ILE A 144 35.85 -39.22 -33.82
CA ILE A 144 35.74 -39.36 -32.36
C ILE A 144 36.11 -38.04 -31.67
N LEU A 145 35.57 -37.82 -30.47
CA LEU A 145 36.02 -36.69 -29.66
C LEU A 145 37.39 -37.02 -29.06
N VAL A 146 38.39 -36.18 -29.35
CA VAL A 146 39.68 -36.17 -28.66
C VAL A 146 39.94 -34.76 -28.14
N GLY A 147 39.93 -34.60 -26.81
CA GLY A 147 40.03 -33.29 -26.17
C GLY A 147 38.85 -32.38 -26.52
N ASP A 148 39.12 -31.23 -27.14
CA ASP A 148 38.14 -30.23 -27.57
C ASP A 148 37.76 -30.33 -29.05
N SER A 149 38.11 -31.42 -29.73
CA SER A 149 38.03 -31.52 -31.20
C SER A 149 37.55 -32.89 -31.68
N CYS A 150 36.73 -32.90 -32.73
CA CYS A 150 36.37 -34.12 -33.45
C CYS A 150 37.46 -34.46 -34.48
N VAL A 151 38.14 -35.58 -34.27
CA VAL A 151 39.21 -36.10 -35.14
C VAL A 151 38.83 -37.39 -35.82
#